data_AF-A0A316FAJ2-F1
#
_entry.id   AF-A0A316FAJ2-F1
#
_cell.length_a   1.000
_cell.length_b   1.000
_cell.length_c   1.000
_cell.angle_alpha   90.00
_cell.angle_beta   90.00
_cell.angle_gamma   90.00
#
_symmetry.space_group_name_H-M   'P 1'
#
loop_
_entity.id
_entity.type
_entity.pdbx_description
1 polymer ?
#
loop_
_entity_poly.entity_id
_entity_poly.type
_entity_poly.pdbx_seq_one_letter_code
_entity_poly.pdbx_strand_id
1 'polypeptide(L)'
;MDSLDKINSSIEKMVERLTSQIGHYLSDDKLSLSKLASNLEWFLTWRIKLEDLEDRMWCDGVIDLEVSKSGRHSINLKGRAYVGPESDVMTIYKCSLEGQIELSTKHDFIEYYNFKADVNGKLFEIVK
;
A
#
# COMPACT_ATOMS: atom_id res chain seq x y z
N MET A 1 -22.41 1.11 -1.74
CA MET A 1 -21.34 1.12 -2.74
C MET A 1 -20.55 2.42 -2.57
N ASP A 2 -19.25 2.35 -2.29
CA ASP A 2 -18.38 3.54 -2.21
C ASP A 2 -18.35 4.24 -3.57
N SER A 3 -18.47 5.57 -3.58
CA SER A 3 -18.33 6.38 -4.79
C SER A 3 -16.85 6.48 -5.20
N LEU A 4 -16.61 6.71 -6.49
CA LEU A 4 -15.26 6.92 -7.02
C LEU A 4 -14.55 8.09 -6.32
N ASP A 5 -15.28 9.18 -6.04
CA ASP A 5 -14.77 10.34 -5.30
C ASP A 5 -14.29 9.97 -3.89
N LYS A 6 -15.05 9.11 -3.19
CA LYS A 6 -14.67 8.63 -1.85
C LYS A 6 -13.41 7.77 -1.91
N ILE A 7 -13.30 6.90 -2.92
CA ILE A 7 -12.12 6.04 -3.11
C ILE A 7 -10.89 6.92 -3.38
N ASN A 8 -10.97 7.84 -4.33
CA ASN A 8 -9.87 8.74 -4.68
C ASN A 8 -9.43 9.61 -3.50
N SER A 9 -10.37 10.25 -2.79
CA SER A 9 -10.04 11.04 -1.59
C SER A 9 -9.40 10.20 -0.48
N SER A 10 -9.78 8.92 -0.36
CA SER A 10 -9.18 8.03 0.63
C SER A 10 -7.75 7.61 0.24
N ILE A 11 -7.51 7.38 -1.06
CA ILE A 11 -6.17 7.12 -1.59
C ILE A 11 -5.26 8.32 -1.35
N GLU A 12 -5.70 9.54 -1.68
CA GLU A 12 -4.92 10.76 -1.48
C GLU A 12 -4.48 10.92 -0.02
N LYS A 13 -5.40 10.76 0.93
CA LYS A 13 -5.10 10.81 2.36
C LYS A 13 -4.08 9.75 2.78
N MET A 14 -4.13 8.55 2.21
CA MET A 14 -3.15 7.51 2.52
C MET A 14 -1.80 7.81 1.89
N VAL A 15 -1.77 8.34 0.66
CA VAL A 15 -0.55 8.77 -0.01
C VAL A 15 0.14 9.87 0.79
N GLU A 16 -0.57 10.85 1.33
CA GLU A 16 0.01 11.89 2.21
C GLU A 16 0.66 11.29 3.46
N ARG A 17 -0.03 10.34 4.12
CA ARG A 17 0.50 9.67 5.31
C ARG A 17 1.74 8.83 5.00
N LEU A 18 1.72 8.10 3.90
CA LEU A 18 2.86 7.31 3.44
C LEU A 18 4.03 8.23 3.08
N THR A 19 3.78 9.32 2.35
CA THR A 19 4.79 10.33 1.99
C THR A 19 5.54 10.80 3.24
N SER A 20 4.80 11.28 4.25
CA SER A 20 5.39 11.77 5.49
C SER A 20 6.23 10.70 6.19
N GLN A 21 5.70 9.49 6.37
CA GLN A 21 6.43 8.41 7.06
C GLN A 21 7.71 7.98 6.34
N ILE A 22 7.64 7.89 5.01
CA ILE A 22 8.77 7.50 4.18
C ILE A 22 9.81 8.61 4.16
N GLY A 23 9.38 9.88 4.09
CA GLY A 23 10.27 11.03 4.16
C GLY A 23 11.06 11.08 5.46
N HIS A 24 10.40 10.82 6.60
CA HIS A 24 11.07 10.67 7.89
C HIS A 24 12.10 9.53 7.86
N TYR A 25 11.72 8.35 7.40
CA TYR A 25 12.63 7.20 7.33
C TYR A 25 13.84 7.45 6.43
N LEU A 26 13.63 8.09 5.27
CA LEU A 26 14.70 8.45 4.35
C LEU A 26 15.66 9.49 4.95
N SER A 27 15.16 10.36 5.83
CA SER A 27 15.94 11.33 6.62
C SER A 27 16.65 10.73 7.85
N ASP A 28 16.75 9.39 7.91
CA ASP A 28 17.38 8.61 8.98
C ASP A 28 16.63 8.62 10.33
N ASP A 29 15.37 9.04 10.35
CA ASP A 29 14.51 8.86 11.51
C ASP A 29 14.04 7.41 11.67
N LYS A 30 13.68 7.03 12.90
CA LYS A 30 13.13 5.71 13.18
C LYS A 30 11.75 5.52 12.53
N LEU A 31 11.65 4.52 11.65
CA LEU A 31 10.38 4.12 11.06
C LEU A 31 9.57 3.23 12.01
N SER A 32 8.31 3.60 12.25
CA SER A 32 7.34 2.73 12.91
C SER A 32 6.74 1.76 11.90
N LEU A 33 7.24 0.51 11.89
CA LEU A 33 6.74 -0.53 10.99
C LEU A 33 5.26 -0.85 11.22
N SER A 34 4.78 -0.83 12.47
CA SER A 34 3.36 -1.04 12.76
C SER A 34 2.48 0.06 12.17
N LYS A 35 2.88 1.33 12.32
CA LYS A 35 2.13 2.46 11.73
C LYS A 35 2.19 2.44 10.21
N LEU A 36 3.33 2.08 9.62
CA LEU A 36 3.47 1.91 8.18
C LEU A 36 2.58 0.77 7.66
N ALA A 37 2.59 -0.39 8.34
CA ALA A 37 1.74 -1.52 8.00
C ALA A 37 0.26 -1.15 8.01
N SER A 38 -0.22 -0.44 9.04
CA SER A 38 -1.61 0.04 9.08
C SER A 38 -1.91 1.05 7.96
N ASN A 39 -0.98 1.95 7.62
CA ASN A 39 -1.22 2.87 6.49
C ASN A 39 -1.21 2.14 5.14
N LEU A 40 -0.36 1.13 4.97
CA LEU A 40 -0.32 0.28 3.78
C LEU A 40 -1.61 -0.56 3.65
N GLU A 41 -2.13 -1.11 4.74
CA GLU A 41 -3.42 -1.80 4.78
C GLU A 41 -4.53 -0.94 4.18
N TRP A 42 -4.69 0.30 4.68
CA TRP A 42 -5.71 1.21 4.18
C TRP A 42 -5.42 1.66 2.75
N PHE A 43 -4.17 1.94 2.42
CA PHE A 43 -3.79 2.30 1.05
C PHE A 43 -4.14 1.19 0.05
N LEU A 44 -3.76 -0.05 0.34
CA LEU A 44 -4.05 -1.23 -0.50
C LEU A 44 -5.55 -1.48 -0.58
N THR A 45 -6.29 -1.38 0.53
CA THR A 45 -7.75 -1.49 0.54
C THR A 45 -8.40 -0.56 -0.46
N TRP A 46 -7.99 0.71 -0.49
CA TRP A 46 -8.60 1.67 -1.42
C TRP A 46 -8.09 1.51 -2.85
N ARG A 47 -6.81 1.17 -3.05
CA ARG A 47 -6.26 1.00 -4.41
C ARG A 47 -6.80 -0.25 -5.10
N ILE A 48 -6.93 -1.38 -4.41
CA ILE A 48 -7.43 -2.62 -5.03
C ILE A 48 -8.87 -2.45 -5.53
N LYS A 49 -9.70 -1.65 -4.83
CA LYS A 49 -11.05 -1.31 -5.28
C LYS A 49 -11.11 -0.59 -6.63
N LEU A 50 -10.01 0.03 -7.09
CA LEU A 50 -9.92 0.63 -8.42
C LEU A 50 -9.53 -0.38 -9.50
N GLU A 51 -8.85 -1.47 -9.14
CA GLU A 51 -8.35 -2.47 -10.09
C GLU A 51 -9.41 -3.51 -10.46
N ASP A 52 -10.34 -3.82 -9.55
CA ASP A 52 -11.43 -4.77 -9.78
C ASP A 52 -12.74 -4.26 -9.14
N LEU A 53 -13.59 -3.64 -9.97
CA LEU A 53 -14.82 -2.97 -9.52
C LEU A 53 -15.98 -3.93 -9.26
N GLU A 54 -15.93 -5.15 -9.81
CA GLU A 54 -16.99 -6.16 -9.71
C GLU A 54 -16.85 -6.96 -8.41
N ASP A 55 -15.65 -7.50 -8.14
CA ASP A 55 -15.33 -8.20 -6.91
C ASP A 55 -14.48 -7.32 -5.99
N ARG A 56 -15.15 -6.41 -5.29
CA ARG A 56 -14.48 -5.46 -4.37
C ARG A 56 -13.71 -6.23 -3.30
N MET A 57 -12.39 -6.16 -3.38
CA MET A 57 -11.50 -6.69 -2.36
C MET A 57 -11.12 -5.62 -1.35
N TRP A 58 -10.66 -6.06 -0.19
CA TRP A 58 -10.05 -5.22 0.84
C TRP A 58 -8.80 -5.89 1.42
N CYS A 59 -7.94 -5.10 2.06
CA CYS A 59 -6.77 -5.58 2.76
C CYS A 59 -7.06 -5.56 4.27
N ASP A 60 -7.03 -6.72 4.90
CA ASP A 60 -7.25 -6.95 6.34
C ASP A 60 -5.90 -7.06 7.10
N GLY A 61 -4.97 -6.18 6.73
CA GLY A 61 -3.71 -6.02 7.42
C GLY A 61 -2.48 -6.42 6.62
N VAL A 62 -1.37 -5.78 6.99
CA VAL A 62 -0.03 -6.04 6.47
C VAL A 62 0.83 -6.53 7.64
N ILE A 63 1.54 -7.63 7.45
CA ILE A 63 2.41 -8.26 8.46
C ILE A 63 3.77 -8.59 7.87
N ASP A 64 4.71 -8.97 8.75
CA ASP A 64 6.07 -9.35 8.38
C ASP A 64 6.75 -8.28 7.49
N LEU A 65 6.43 -7.01 7.73
CA LEU A 65 6.88 -5.89 6.90
C LEU A 65 8.36 -5.57 7.15
N GLU A 66 9.14 -5.70 6.10
CA GLU A 66 10.53 -5.30 6.00
C GLU A 66 10.66 -4.11 5.06
N VAL A 67 11.49 -3.15 5.45
CA VAL A 67 11.70 -1.92 4.69
C VAL A 67 13.20 -1.67 4.54
N SER A 68 13.66 -1.43 3.33
CA SER A 68 15.04 -1.06 3.04
C SER A 68 15.09 0.18 2.17
N LYS A 69 16.13 1.00 2.35
CA LYS A 69 16.39 2.12 1.44
C LYS A 69 16.98 1.55 0.15
N SER A 70 16.39 1.87 -0.99
CA SER A 70 16.96 1.52 -2.31
C SER A 70 17.73 2.69 -2.93
N GLY A 71 17.61 3.88 -2.35
CA GLY A 71 18.26 5.10 -2.79
C GLY A 71 17.97 6.25 -1.82
N ARG A 72 18.40 7.46 -2.19
CA ARG A 72 18.21 8.66 -1.34
C ARG A 72 16.75 9.07 -1.18
N HIS A 73 15.93 8.76 -2.18
CA HIS A 73 14.52 9.14 -2.23
C HIS A 73 13.60 7.93 -2.43
N SER A 74 14.12 6.72 -2.23
CA SER A 74 13.40 5.50 -2.59
C SER A 74 13.55 4.41 -1.52
N ILE A 75 12.46 3.68 -1.34
CA ILE A 75 12.42 2.53 -0.45
C ILE A 75 11.87 1.31 -1.17
N ASN A 76 12.30 0.15 -0.71
CA ASN A 76 11.72 -1.14 -1.04
C ASN A 76 11.00 -1.70 0.19
N LEU A 77 9.89 -2.36 -0.06
CA LEU A 77 9.01 -2.98 0.91
C LEU A 77 8.88 -4.47 0.57
N LYS A 78 8.96 -5.32 1.59
CA LYS A 78 8.61 -6.74 1.49
C LYS A 78 7.77 -7.13 2.70
N GLY A 79 6.81 -8.00 2.51
CA GLY A 79 6.01 -8.50 3.63
C GLY A 79 4.90 -9.40 3.14
N ARG A 80 3.82 -9.45 3.92
CA ARG A 80 2.62 -10.18 3.56
C ARG A 80 1.39 -9.33 3.82
N ALA A 81 0.38 -9.48 2.98
CA ALA A 81 -0.91 -8.86 3.17
C ALA A 81 -2.00 -9.93 3.30
N TYR A 82 -3.05 -9.60 4.02
CA TYR A 82 -4.28 -10.39 4.07
C TYR A 82 -5.28 -9.70 3.16
N VAL A 83 -5.73 -10.36 2.10
CA VAL A 83 -6.63 -9.79 1.10
C VAL A 83 -7.81 -10.71 0.91
N GLY A 84 -9.03 -10.17 0.92
CA GLY A 84 -10.26 -10.93 0.77
C GLY A 84 -11.35 -10.10 0.10
N PRO A 85 -12.45 -10.72 -0.35
CA PRO A 85 -13.60 -9.98 -0.86
C PRO A 85 -14.33 -9.29 0.30
N GLU A 86 -14.87 -8.09 0.05
CA GLU A 86 -15.73 -7.40 1.03
C GLU A 86 -17.05 -8.14 1.28
N SER A 87 -17.48 -8.96 0.32
CA SER A 87 -18.71 -9.75 0.39
C SER A 87 -18.61 -11.00 1.28
N ASP A 88 -17.38 -11.49 1.53
CA ASP A 88 -17.13 -12.66 2.36
C ASP A 88 -15.86 -12.48 3.21
N VAL A 89 -16.05 -11.95 4.41
CA VAL A 89 -14.98 -11.70 5.39
C VAL A 89 -14.36 -12.97 5.98
N MET A 90 -14.92 -14.14 5.72
CA MET A 90 -14.33 -15.41 6.15
C MET A 90 -13.26 -15.90 5.16
N THR A 91 -13.30 -15.42 3.92
CA THR A 91 -12.34 -15.79 2.87
C THR A 91 -11.21 -14.77 2.83
N ILE A 92 -10.10 -15.07 3.52
CA ILE A 92 -8.92 -14.20 3.55
C ILE A 92 -7.72 -14.95 3.00
N TYR A 93 -7.11 -14.38 1.96
CA TYR A 93 -5.89 -14.91 1.35
C TYR A 93 -4.67 -14.20 1.92
N LYS A 94 -3.70 -14.99 2.38
CA LYS A 94 -2.39 -14.48 2.78
C LYS A 94 -1.48 -14.41 1.56
N CYS A 95 -1.24 -13.21 1.05
CA CYS A 95 -0.42 -12.97 -0.14
C CYS A 95 0.96 -12.42 0.22
N SER A 96 1.97 -12.71 -0.62
CA SER A 96 3.24 -11.99 -0.59
C SER A 96 3.01 -10.56 -1.05
N LEU A 97 3.61 -9.59 -0.36
CA LEU A 97 3.58 -8.18 -0.74
C LEU A 97 5.00 -7.72 -1.04
N GLU A 98 5.20 -7.21 -2.25
CA GLU A 98 6.42 -6.49 -2.63
C GLU A 98 6.04 -5.07 -3.05
N GLY A 99 6.87 -4.09 -2.70
CA GLY A 99 6.59 -2.70 -3.04
C GLY A 99 7.86 -1.88 -3.26
N GLN A 100 7.75 -0.90 -4.13
CA GLN A 100 8.73 0.17 -4.30
C GLN A 100 7.99 1.50 -4.22
N ILE A 101 8.57 2.46 -3.50
CA ILE A 101 8.04 3.82 -3.40
C ILE A 101 9.19 4.80 -3.60
N GLU A 102 8.95 5.81 -4.44
CA GLU A 102 9.88 6.90 -4.71
C GLU A 102 9.22 8.24 -4.39
N LEU A 103 9.89 9.03 -3.56
CA LEU A 103 9.51 10.41 -3.28
C LEU A 103 10.11 11.35 -4.32
N SER A 104 9.39 12.43 -4.61
CA SER A 104 9.88 13.45 -5.53
C SER A 104 11.18 14.07 -5.02
N THR A 105 12.11 14.30 -5.93
CA THR A 105 13.38 14.98 -5.61
C THR A 105 13.21 16.48 -5.36
N LYS A 106 12.06 17.06 -5.74
CA LYS A 106 11.80 18.51 -5.70
C LYS A 106 10.70 18.90 -4.73
N HIS A 107 9.83 17.96 -4.37
CA HIS A 107 8.61 18.24 -3.63
C HIS A 107 8.34 17.11 -2.63
N ASP A 108 7.51 17.38 -1.62
CA ASP A 108 7.15 16.41 -0.59
C ASP A 108 5.91 15.60 -1.00
N PHE A 109 6.07 14.71 -1.99
CA PHE A 109 5.03 13.78 -2.41
C PHE A 109 5.63 12.48 -2.98
N ILE A 110 4.86 11.39 -2.95
CA ILE A 110 5.19 10.14 -3.66
C ILE A 110 5.03 10.36 -5.18
N GLU A 111 6.15 10.37 -5.89
CA GLU A 111 6.22 10.53 -7.35
C GLU A 111 5.90 9.21 -8.06
N TYR A 112 6.32 8.09 -7.48
CA TYR A 112 6.10 6.77 -8.04
C TYR A 112 5.83 5.74 -6.95
N TYR A 113 4.95 4.79 -7.24
CA TYR A 113 4.89 3.54 -6.50
C TYR A 113 4.55 2.36 -7.40
N ASN A 114 5.05 1.19 -7.00
CA ASN A 114 4.62 -0.09 -7.55
C ASN A 114 4.46 -1.09 -6.41
N PHE A 115 3.29 -1.67 -6.27
CA PHE A 115 3.03 -2.77 -5.35
C PHE A 115 2.56 -4.00 -6.11
N LYS A 116 3.09 -5.16 -5.71
CA LYS A 116 2.74 -6.47 -6.25
C LYS A 116 2.24 -7.36 -5.13
N ALA A 117 1.07 -7.94 -5.34
CA ALA A 117 0.51 -8.95 -4.46
C ALA A 117 -0.04 -10.13 -5.26
N ASP A 118 0.34 -11.35 -4.91
CA ASP A 118 -0.23 -12.57 -5.48
C ASP A 118 -1.37 -13.06 -4.60
N VAL A 119 -2.61 -12.79 -5.02
CA VAL A 119 -3.81 -13.19 -4.30
C VAL A 119 -4.40 -14.42 -5.00
N ASN A 120 -4.13 -15.59 -4.42
CA ASN A 120 -4.65 -16.87 -4.90
C ASN A 120 -4.32 -17.18 -6.38
N GLY A 121 -3.10 -16.87 -6.82
CA GLY A 121 -2.64 -17.09 -8.20
C GLY A 121 -2.98 -15.96 -9.17
N LYS A 122 -3.66 -14.90 -8.71
CA LYS A 122 -3.90 -13.67 -9.47
C LYS A 122 -2.92 -12.60 -8.98
N LEU A 123 -2.07 -12.13 -9.89
CA LEU A 123 -1.17 -11.00 -9.63
C LEU A 123 -1.95 -9.69 -9.67
N PHE A 124 -1.95 -8.97 -8.55
CA PHE A 124 -2.40 -7.60 -8.43
C PHE A 124 -1.19 -6.68 -8.46
N GLU A 125 -1.09 -5.87 -9.51
CA GLU A 125 -0.04 -4.86 -9.66
C GLU A 125 -0.66 -3.46 -9.59
N ILE A 126 -0.29 -2.69 -8.57
CA ILE A 126 -0.81 -1.35 -8.29
C ILE A 126 0.29 -0.36 -8.59
N VAL A 127 0.14 0.40 -9.68
CA VAL A 127 1.15 1.34 -10.16
C VAL A 127 0.60 2.77 -10.22
N LYS A 128 1.47 3.74 -9.99
CA LYS A 128 1.29 5.15 -10.33
C LYS A 128 2.63 5.74 -10.74
#